data_AF-A0A7T5JV26-F1
#
_entry.id   AF-A0A7T5JV26-F1
#
_cell.length_a   1.000
_cell.length_b   1.000
_cell.length_c   1.000
_cell.angle_alpha   90.00
_cell.angle_beta   90.00
_cell.angle_gamma   90.00
#
_symmetry.space_group_name_H-M   'P 1'
#
loop_
_entity.id
_entity.type
_entity.pdbx_description
1 polymer ?
#
loop_
_entity_poly.entity_id
_entity_poly.type
_entity_poly.pdbx_seq_one_letter_code
_entity_poly.pdbx_strand_id
1 'polypeptide(L)'
;MKVIFLDIDGVLVTSRHFVQSQKYFGHEFDPVCVENLKLILSQTNAKIVVSSSWREGRTLKNLEAIFDANGLENCLVGQTPLLEFGTREDEIQTYIDEMRGTEFEVQQFVIIDDEEEMNRLVSHLVRTDFQTGLTSETVLSAVEHLG
;
A
#
# COMPACT_ATOMS: atom_id res chain seq x y z
N MET A 1 14.59 3.73 -6.04
CA MET A 1 13.81 4.12 -4.84
C MET A 1 13.28 2.89 -4.11
N LYS A 2 12.94 3.04 -2.81
CA LYS A 2 12.29 2.01 -1.98
C LYS A 2 10.77 2.18 -2.04
N VAL A 3 10.01 1.11 -2.27
CA VAL A 3 8.55 1.19 -2.53
C VAL A 3 7.75 0.25 -1.61
N ILE A 4 6.63 0.75 -1.11
CA ILE A 4 5.55 -0.06 -0.52
C ILE A 4 4.45 -0.18 -1.57
N PHE A 5 4.17 -1.40 -2.05
CA PHE A 5 2.94 -1.70 -2.77
C PHE A 5 1.86 -1.96 -1.74
N LEU A 6 0.91 -1.03 -1.64
CA LEU A 6 0.02 -0.93 -0.49
C LEU A 6 -1.43 -1.23 -0.89
N ASP A 7 -2.00 -2.29 -0.32
CA ASP A 7 -3.47 -2.44 -0.26
C ASP A 7 -4.07 -1.52 0.82
N ILE A 8 -5.38 -1.30 0.78
CA ILE A 8 -6.09 -0.42 1.71
C ILE A 8 -7.06 -1.22 2.58
N ASP A 9 -7.91 -2.07 2.00
CA ASP A 9 -8.86 -2.86 2.77
C ASP A 9 -8.10 -4.00 3.46
N GLY A 10 -8.31 -4.18 4.77
CA GLY A 10 -7.53 -5.11 5.57
C GLY A 10 -6.07 -4.73 5.85
N VAL A 11 -5.64 -3.55 5.40
CA VAL A 11 -4.33 -2.95 5.74
C VAL A 11 -4.51 -1.67 6.56
N LEU A 12 -5.21 -0.68 5.97
CA LEU A 12 -5.51 0.61 6.59
C LEU A 12 -6.98 0.72 6.97
N VAL A 13 -7.89 0.05 6.27
CA VAL A 13 -9.31 -0.09 6.65
C VAL A 13 -9.49 -1.44 7.31
N THR A 14 -9.89 -1.47 8.57
CA THR A 14 -9.95 -2.70 9.37
C THR A 14 -11.36 -2.92 9.92
N SER A 15 -11.71 -4.18 10.23
CA SER A 15 -13.02 -4.47 10.85
C SER A 15 -13.15 -3.89 12.25
N ARG A 16 -12.04 -3.72 13.00
CA ARG A 16 -12.05 -3.04 14.30
C ARG A 16 -12.27 -1.53 14.19
N HIS A 17 -12.09 -0.95 13.01
CA HIS A 17 -12.29 0.47 12.71
C HIS A 17 -13.11 0.67 11.43
N PHE A 18 -14.22 -0.04 11.30
CA PHE A 18 -15.05 0.00 10.08
C PHE A 18 -16.04 1.18 10.11
N VAL A 19 -15.52 2.39 9.96
CA VAL A 19 -16.27 3.66 10.06
C VAL A 19 -16.39 4.33 8.69
N GLN A 20 -17.60 4.75 8.31
CA GLN A 20 -17.82 5.49 7.06
C GLN A 20 -17.18 6.88 7.13
N SER A 21 -16.27 7.18 6.20
CA SER A 21 -15.64 8.51 6.12
C SER A 21 -16.65 9.59 5.75
N GLN A 22 -16.55 10.72 6.44
CA GLN A 22 -17.28 11.95 6.09
C GLN A 22 -16.49 12.85 5.12
N LYS A 23 -15.22 12.52 4.86
CA LYS A 23 -14.30 13.35 4.05
C LYS A 23 -14.22 12.89 2.60
N TYR A 24 -14.47 11.61 2.34
CA TYR A 24 -14.38 10.99 1.03
C TYR A 24 -15.29 9.76 0.96
N PHE A 25 -15.60 9.30 -0.26
CA PHE A 25 -16.36 8.06 -0.44
C PHE A 25 -15.49 6.86 -0.03
N GLY A 26 -15.87 6.13 1.02
CA GLY A 26 -15.14 4.97 1.54
C GLY A 26 -15.10 4.94 3.07
N HIS A 27 -14.34 4.01 3.65
CA HIS A 27 -14.14 3.93 5.09
C HIS A 27 -12.94 4.77 5.57
N GLU A 28 -12.99 5.23 6.82
CA GLU A 28 -11.86 5.89 7.46
C GLU A 28 -10.68 4.92 7.60
N PHE A 29 -9.46 5.46 7.50
CA PHE A 29 -8.29 4.66 7.84
C PHE A 29 -8.20 4.50 9.36
N ASP A 30 -7.94 3.28 9.81
CA ASP A 30 -7.66 2.94 11.19
C ASP A 30 -6.47 3.78 11.68
N PRO A 31 -6.67 4.66 12.68
CA PRO A 31 -5.62 5.54 13.17
C PRO A 31 -4.37 4.81 13.65
N VAL A 32 -4.51 3.59 14.19
CA VAL A 32 -3.37 2.78 14.62
C VAL A 32 -2.56 2.30 13.41
N CYS A 33 -3.25 1.88 12.35
CA CYS A 33 -2.60 1.45 11.12
C CYS A 33 -1.92 2.62 10.40
N VAL A 34 -2.51 3.82 10.42
CA VAL A 34 -1.90 5.04 9.90
C VAL A 34 -0.59 5.37 10.62
N GLU A 35 -0.57 5.33 11.96
CA GLU A 35 0.66 5.59 12.73
C GLU A 35 1.72 4.52 12.47
N ASN A 36 1.32 3.25 12.34
CA ASN A 36 2.23 2.17 11.96
C ASN A 36 2.82 2.38 10.55
N LEU A 37 2.01 2.81 9.57
CA LEU A 37 2.49 3.14 8.24
C LEU A 37 3.48 4.31 8.27
N LYS A 38 3.20 5.36 9.04
CA LYS A 38 4.14 6.49 9.25
C LYS A 38 5.47 6.03 9.83
N LEU A 39 5.46 5.07 10.77
CA LEU A 39 6.69 4.49 11.30
C LEU A 39 7.52 3.82 10.20
N ILE A 40 6.91 2.98 9.36
CA ILE A 40 7.59 2.33 8.22
C ILE A 40 8.19 3.40 7.30
N LEU A 41 7.40 4.39 6.90
CA LEU A 41 7.84 5.47 6.01
C LEU A 41 9.02 6.27 6.60
N SER A 42 8.94 6.62 7.89
CA SER A 42 9.97 7.41 8.57
C SER A 42 11.31 6.67 8.72
N GLN A 43 11.27 5.35 8.89
CA GLN A 43 12.48 4.53 9.07
C GLN A 43 13.15 4.16 7.74
N THR A 44 12.36 4.01 6.68
CA THR A 44 12.83 3.46 5.41
C THR A 44 12.99 4.50 4.31
N ASN A 45 12.38 5.67 4.48
CA ASN A 45 12.18 6.68 3.43
C ASN A 45 11.50 6.12 2.17
N ALA A 46 10.74 5.02 2.31
CA ALA A 46 10.02 4.43 1.21
C ALA A 46 8.89 5.35 0.73
N LYS A 47 8.49 5.13 -0.53
CA LYS A 47 7.32 5.75 -1.15
C LYS A 47 6.23 4.71 -1.37
N ILE A 48 4.99 5.16 -1.52
CA ILE A 48 3.83 4.29 -1.67
C ILE A 48 3.40 4.28 -3.14
N VAL A 49 3.23 3.07 -3.65
CA VAL A 49 2.45 2.79 -4.85
C VAL A 49 1.19 2.09 -4.39
N VAL A 50 0.03 2.69 -4.62
CA VAL A 50 -1.22 2.04 -4.26
C VAL A 50 -1.40 0.83 -5.15
N SER A 51 -1.64 -0.32 -4.55
CA SER A 51 -2.00 -1.57 -5.22
C SER A 51 -3.24 -2.07 -4.49
N SER A 52 -4.41 -1.58 -4.90
CA SER A 52 -5.70 -1.85 -4.25
C SER A 52 -6.86 -1.63 -5.22
N SER A 53 -8.00 -2.26 -4.96
CA SER A 53 -9.27 -2.00 -5.67
C SER A 53 -9.71 -0.53 -5.55
N TRP A 54 -9.24 0.21 -4.56
CA TRP A 54 -9.49 1.66 -4.42
C TRP A 54 -9.00 2.51 -5.59
N ARG A 55 -8.11 1.97 -6.43
CA ARG A 55 -7.69 2.60 -7.70
C ARG A 55 -8.81 2.63 -8.74
N GLU A 56 -9.77 1.71 -8.65
CA GLU A 56 -10.86 1.62 -9.62
C GLU A 56 -11.71 2.90 -9.60
N GLY A 57 -11.77 3.56 -10.76
CA GLY A 57 -12.47 4.84 -10.91
C GLY A 57 -11.80 6.03 -10.21
N ARG A 58 -10.55 5.88 -9.70
CA ARG A 58 -9.80 6.97 -9.06
C ARG A 58 -8.49 7.25 -9.78
N THR A 59 -8.20 8.54 -9.95
CA THR A 59 -6.87 9.00 -10.36
C THR A 59 -5.92 8.99 -9.16
N LEU A 60 -4.60 8.99 -9.42
CA LEU A 60 -3.59 9.15 -8.37
C LEU A 60 -3.87 10.38 -7.49
N LYS A 61 -4.28 11.50 -8.08
CA LYS A 61 -4.65 12.72 -7.35
C LYS A 61 -5.85 12.54 -6.42
N ASN A 62 -6.81 11.67 -6.79
CA ASN A 62 -7.91 11.35 -5.89
C ASN A 62 -7.43 10.51 -4.69
N LEU A 63 -6.48 9.59 -4.91
CA LEU A 63 -5.88 8.82 -3.82
C LEU A 63 -5.01 9.69 -2.92
N GLU A 64 -4.20 10.59 -3.48
CA GLU A 64 -3.42 11.59 -2.72
C GLU A 64 -4.33 12.39 -1.78
N ALA A 65 -5.47 12.90 -2.26
CA ALA A 65 -6.42 13.62 -1.43
C ALA A 65 -7.01 12.79 -0.27
N ILE A 66 -7.17 11.47 -0.46
CA ILE A 66 -7.62 10.56 0.60
C ILE A 66 -6.51 10.35 1.63
N PHE A 67 -5.27 10.12 1.18
CA PHE A 67 -4.12 9.95 2.06
C PHE A 67 -3.84 11.22 2.87
N ASP A 68 -3.89 12.40 2.22
CA ASP A 68 -3.78 13.70 2.87
C ASP A 68 -4.87 13.90 3.93
N ALA A 69 -6.12 13.51 3.63
CA ALA A 69 -7.24 13.60 4.57
C ALA A 69 -7.07 12.72 5.83
N ASN A 70 -6.14 11.75 5.78
CA ASN A 70 -5.74 10.86 6.87
C ASN A 70 -4.33 11.17 7.42
N GLY A 71 -3.73 12.31 7.05
CA GLY A 71 -2.43 12.76 7.55
C GLY A 71 -1.25 11.95 7.00
N LEU A 72 -1.36 11.46 5.77
CA LEU A 72 -0.31 10.75 5.04
C LEU A 72 0.09 11.56 3.80
N GLU A 73 0.67 12.74 4.00
CA GLU A 73 0.99 13.65 2.92
C GLU A 73 2.29 13.27 2.18
N ASN A 74 2.33 13.53 0.86
CA ASN A 74 3.54 13.40 0.01
C ASN A 74 4.24 12.01 0.03
N CYS A 75 3.51 10.95 0.38
CA CYS A 75 4.03 9.59 0.42
C CYS A 75 3.71 8.79 -0.85
N LEU A 76 2.67 9.14 -1.60
CA LEU A 76 2.29 8.48 -2.85
C LEU A 76 3.19 8.92 -4.00
N VAL A 77 3.60 7.95 -4.83
CA VAL A 77 4.35 8.19 -6.08
C VAL A 77 3.72 7.50 -7.29
N GLY A 78 2.69 6.69 -7.07
CA GLY A 78 2.02 5.98 -8.15
C GLY A 78 0.87 5.11 -7.69
N GLN A 79 0.27 4.46 -8.67
CA GLN A 79 -0.69 3.39 -8.49
C GLN A 79 -0.38 2.33 -9.55
N THR A 80 -0.48 1.05 -9.21
CA THR A 80 -0.27 -0.03 -10.19
C THR A 80 -1.32 0.07 -11.31
N PRO A 81 -1.06 -0.45 -12.52
CA PRO A 81 -2.06 -0.48 -13.59
C PRO A 81 -3.25 -1.39 -13.22
N LEU A 82 -4.40 -1.15 -13.83
CA LEU A 82 -5.54 -2.09 -13.79
C LEU A 82 -5.44 -3.00 -15.00
N LEU A 83 -5.21 -4.29 -14.79
CA LEU A 83 -5.14 -5.28 -15.87
C LEU A 83 -6.52 -5.91 -16.10
N GLU A 84 -6.98 -5.96 -17.35
CA GLU A 84 -8.25 -6.61 -17.72
C GLU A 84 -8.21 -8.12 -17.39
N PHE A 85 -7.04 -8.72 -17.56
CA PHE A 85 -6.74 -10.11 -17.20
C PHE A 85 -5.40 -10.12 -16.46
N GLY A 86 -5.42 -10.47 -15.19
CA GLY A 86 -4.22 -10.51 -14.37
C GLY A 86 -4.55 -10.57 -12.88
N THR A 87 -3.56 -10.95 -12.10
CA THR A 87 -3.62 -10.92 -10.64
C THR A 87 -3.04 -9.61 -10.10
N ARG A 88 -3.26 -9.33 -8.81
CA ARG A 88 -2.56 -8.26 -8.08
C ARG A 88 -1.05 -8.32 -8.27
N GLU A 89 -0.50 -9.54 -8.26
CA GLU A 89 0.92 -9.79 -8.51
C GLU A 89 1.34 -9.34 -9.92
N ASP A 90 0.53 -9.60 -10.94
CA ASP A 90 0.83 -9.19 -12.32
C ASP A 90 0.83 -7.67 -12.47
N GLU A 91 -0.08 -6.97 -11.78
CA GLU A 91 -0.13 -5.50 -11.78
C GLU A 91 1.10 -4.89 -11.12
N ILE A 92 1.52 -5.44 -9.97
CA ILE A 92 2.75 -5.03 -9.27
C ILE A 92 3.97 -5.27 -10.16
N GLN A 93 4.08 -6.47 -10.76
CA GLN A 93 5.18 -6.81 -11.65
C GLN A 93 5.23 -5.88 -12.87
N THR A 94 4.07 -5.56 -13.46
CA THR A 94 3.97 -4.63 -14.58
C THR A 94 4.49 -3.25 -14.20
N TYR A 95 4.09 -2.72 -13.05
CA TYR A 95 4.60 -1.43 -12.57
C TYR A 95 6.13 -1.45 -12.37
N ILE A 96 6.67 -2.51 -11.77
CA ILE A 96 8.12 -2.65 -11.57
C ILE A 96 8.86 -2.65 -12.91
N ASP A 97 8.35 -3.39 -13.90
CA ASP A 97 8.95 -3.48 -15.23
C ASP A 97 8.88 -2.13 -15.99
N GLU A 98 7.79 -1.38 -15.85
CA GLU A 98 7.63 -0.04 -16.43
C GLU A 98 8.60 0.98 -15.82
N MET A 99 8.94 0.85 -14.53
CA MET A 99 9.88 1.75 -13.87
C MET A 99 11.35 1.39 -14.14
N ARG A 100 11.64 0.20 -14.67
CA ARG A 100 13.01 -0.28 -14.88
C ARG A 100 13.79 0.65 -15.82
N GLY A 101 14.98 1.08 -15.40
CA GLY A 101 15.83 1.99 -16.17
C GLY A 101 15.36 3.45 -16.21
N THR A 102 14.31 3.81 -15.47
CA THR A 102 13.88 5.20 -15.27
C THR A 102 14.51 5.79 -14.01
N GLU A 103 14.37 7.11 -13.79
CA GLU A 103 14.78 7.74 -12.52
C GLU A 103 13.97 7.24 -11.30
N PHE A 104 12.83 6.58 -11.54
CA PHE A 104 11.94 6.01 -10.54
C PHE A 104 12.11 4.49 -10.37
N GLU A 105 13.22 3.92 -10.85
CA GLU A 105 13.48 2.48 -10.74
C GLU A 105 13.30 1.96 -9.30
N VAL A 106 12.50 0.89 -9.17
CA VAL A 106 12.23 0.23 -7.88
C VAL A 106 13.43 -0.64 -7.53
N GLN A 107 14.22 -0.21 -6.55
CA GLN A 107 15.44 -0.90 -6.11
C GLN A 107 15.15 -1.96 -5.05
N GLN A 108 14.11 -1.73 -4.26
CA GLN A 108 13.70 -2.58 -3.15
C GLN A 108 12.24 -2.28 -2.85
N PHE A 109 11.46 -3.31 -2.52
CA PHE A 109 10.05 -3.13 -2.23
C PHE A 109 9.53 -4.16 -1.25
N VAL A 110 8.39 -3.80 -0.67
CA VAL A 110 7.55 -4.68 0.13
C VAL A 110 6.11 -4.55 -0.36
N ILE A 111 5.36 -5.64 -0.28
CA ILE A 111 3.92 -5.67 -0.54
C ILE A 111 3.23 -5.80 0.82
N ILE A 112 2.26 -4.93 1.11
CA ILE A 112 1.47 -5.00 2.34
C ILE A 112 0.02 -5.16 1.91
N ASP A 113 -0.53 -6.34 2.19
CA ASP A 113 -1.81 -6.81 1.67
C ASP A 113 -2.37 -7.88 2.63
N ASP A 114 -3.70 -8.00 2.75
CA ASP A 114 -4.34 -9.06 3.53
C ASP A 114 -4.69 -10.30 2.69
N GLU A 115 -4.63 -10.19 1.36
CA GLU A 115 -4.87 -11.28 0.42
C GLU A 115 -3.78 -12.37 0.46
N GLU A 116 -4.18 -13.65 0.28
CA GLU A 116 -3.26 -14.80 0.26
C GLU A 116 -2.66 -15.09 -1.12
N GLU A 117 -3.20 -14.49 -2.19
CA GLU A 117 -2.95 -14.90 -3.57
C GLU A 117 -1.68 -14.29 -4.19
N MET A 118 -0.56 -14.35 -3.46
CA MET A 118 0.76 -14.00 -3.98
C MET A 118 1.58 -15.27 -4.25
N ASN A 119 2.13 -15.40 -5.45
CA ASN A 119 2.86 -16.61 -5.87
C ASN A 119 4.36 -16.34 -5.98
N ARG A 120 4.78 -15.66 -7.05
CA ARG A 120 6.18 -15.31 -7.35
C ARG A 120 6.72 -14.23 -6.41
N LEU A 121 5.86 -13.32 -5.96
CA LEU A 121 6.24 -12.20 -5.09
C LEU A 121 5.93 -12.47 -3.61
N VAL A 122 5.57 -13.70 -3.24
CA VAL A 122 5.19 -14.05 -1.86
C VAL A 122 6.31 -13.77 -0.84
N SER A 123 7.57 -13.86 -1.25
CA SER A 123 8.72 -13.52 -0.39
C SER A 123 8.87 -12.02 -0.11
N HIS A 124 8.07 -11.18 -0.76
CA HIS A 124 8.00 -9.73 -0.54
C HIS A 124 6.70 -9.33 0.19
N LEU A 125 5.81 -10.29 0.47
CA LEU A 125 4.52 -10.05 1.10
C LEU A 125 4.66 -9.99 2.62
N VAL A 126 4.29 -8.84 3.19
CA VAL A 126 3.96 -8.69 4.61
C VAL A 126 2.45 -8.76 4.72
N ARG A 127 1.96 -9.95 5.05
CA ARG A 127 0.54 -10.21 5.13
C ARG A 127 -0.08 -9.57 6.38
N THR A 128 -1.18 -8.87 6.21
CA THR A 128 -2.02 -8.33 7.30
C THR A 128 -3.29 -9.18 7.49
N ASP A 129 -4.12 -8.78 8.44
CA ASP A 129 -5.41 -9.41 8.71
C ASP A 129 -6.51 -8.33 8.73
N PHE A 130 -7.66 -8.61 8.12
CA PHE A 130 -8.76 -7.65 8.03
C PHE A 130 -9.22 -7.11 9.39
N GLN A 131 -9.07 -7.87 10.47
CA GLN A 131 -9.41 -7.43 11.82
C GLN A 131 -8.44 -6.37 12.36
N THR A 132 -7.14 -6.49 12.10
CA THR A 132 -6.12 -5.70 12.79
C THR A 132 -5.31 -4.77 11.90
N GLY A 133 -5.29 -5.02 10.58
CA GLY A 133 -4.45 -4.30 9.63
C GLY A 133 -2.97 -4.35 10.00
N LEU A 134 -2.28 -3.23 9.80
CA LEU A 134 -0.90 -3.05 10.25
C LEU A 134 -0.77 -3.13 11.77
N THR A 135 0.09 -4.04 12.23
CA THR A 135 0.55 -4.21 13.62
C THR A 135 2.04 -3.91 13.77
N SER A 136 2.54 -3.85 15.00
CA SER A 136 3.97 -3.65 15.26
C SER A 136 4.85 -4.76 14.64
N GLU A 137 4.37 -6.00 14.58
CA GLU A 137 5.05 -7.11 13.92
C GLU A 137 5.15 -6.90 12.42
N THR A 138 4.06 -6.48 11.77
CA THR A 138 4.08 -6.18 10.33
C THR A 138 4.97 -4.97 10.01
N VAL A 139 5.05 -3.98 10.90
CA VAL A 139 5.99 -2.84 10.77
C VAL A 139 7.43 -3.33 10.76
N LEU A 140 7.82 -4.18 11.71
CA LEU A 140 9.18 -4.72 11.78
C LEU A 140 9.53 -5.51 10.51
N SER A 141 8.62 -6.37 10.05
CA SER A 141 8.80 -7.14 8.83
C SER A 141 8.93 -6.24 7.60
N ALA A 142 8.08 -5.22 7.47
CA ALA A 142 8.14 -4.28 6.35
C ALA A 142 9.45 -3.47 6.33
N VAL A 143 9.93 -3.05 7.51
CA VAL A 143 11.22 -2.35 7.63
C VAL A 143 12.37 -3.27 7.25
N GLU A 144 12.34 -4.56 7.60
CA GLU A 144 13.36 -5.54 7.19
C GLU A 144 13.41 -5.72 5.67
N HIS A 145 12.25 -5.85 5.02
CA HIS A 145 12.17 -5.93 3.55
C HIS A 145 12.67 -4.67 2.85
N LEU A 146 12.60 -3.53 3.54
CA LEU A 146 13.03 -2.21 3.05
C LEU A 146 14.37 -1.77 3.65
N GLY A 147 15.09 -2.64 4.36
CA GLY A 147 16.40 -2.37 4.97
C GLY A 147 17.50 -2.18 3.94
#